data_AF-A0A8T5K267-F1
#
_entry.id   AF-A0A8T5K267-F1
#
_cell.length_a   1.000
_cell.length_b   1.000
_cell.length_c   1.000
_cell.angle_alpha   90.00
_cell.angle_beta   90.00
_cell.angle_gamma   90.00
#
_symmetry.space_group_name_H-M   'P 1'
#
loop_
_entity.id
_entity.type
_entity.pdbx_description
1 polymer ?
#
loop_
_entity_poly.entity_id
_entity_poly.type
_entity_poly.pdbx_seq_one_letter_code
_entity_poly.pdbx_strand_id
1 'polypeptide(L)'
;MAQRSAEELAKKQRDISIAEFFEKNRHLLGFDNPRRSLLTAIKEGVDNALDACEEARILPELNIEVIQLGETRFRLIMEDNGPGIVRAQLPKIFAKLLYGSKFHKLAQSRGQQGIGISAAVLYGQLTTGKPASITSKTDKNSPAHHVKLKINTTTNKPDVSDDKEVAWDEKEHGTRIEIDLEGSYTKGRQSVDEYIKETAIVNPHATIIYTNPEAEQLIFPRATNELPPEAKEIKPHPYGVELGRFIKMLETTTTKTLQQFLTTEFVRVGVGTAKEICRNASLLPNTKPKKFTREMAEQLLKGVKLTKIISPPTDCISPITAELLESGLRKEINAEFYCSTTRPPAVYRGNPFIIEAALAYGGEQEGDKTVRVMRFANRVPLLYQQGACAITNSIQNTAWRSYGLQQSKNSIPSGPCTIVVHMSSVWVPFTSESKEALAHYPEIIREIKRALQECGRKLASFVNKKRRIKDEGKKRSYIEKFIPHVAEALQELIGFDEINSKKIEDDLCEILEHTRGELEEIKVDNPEYDAELANIGKEPRDNKKEERDEVKEEKMEETKEKSAPEKKIEENPEDKKEDKQKTLI
;
A
#
# COMPACT_ATOMS: atom_id res chain seq x y z
N MET A 1 20.97 -48.46 31.13
CA MET A 1 19.85 -47.49 31.19
C MET A 1 18.55 -48.27 31.11
N ALA A 2 17.66 -48.15 32.09
CA ALA A 2 16.38 -48.87 32.08
C ALA A 2 15.52 -48.41 30.87
N GLN A 3 15.07 -49.36 30.06
CA GLN A 3 14.13 -49.09 28.96
C GLN A 3 12.78 -48.69 29.57
N ARG A 4 12.30 -47.50 29.23
CA ARG A 4 10.99 -46.99 29.66
C ARG A 4 9.89 -47.68 28.87
N SER A 5 8.79 -48.03 29.54
CA SER A 5 7.65 -48.68 28.88
C SER A 5 6.87 -47.67 28.01
N ALA A 6 6.15 -48.17 27.00
CA ALA A 6 5.29 -47.34 26.16
C ALA A 6 4.20 -46.61 26.99
N GLU A 7 3.71 -47.23 28.05
CA GLU A 7 2.71 -46.66 28.97
C GLU A 7 3.29 -45.51 29.82
N GLU A 8 4.55 -45.62 30.24
CA GLU A 8 5.27 -44.54 30.93
C GLU A 8 5.56 -43.35 30.01
N LEU A 9 5.80 -43.60 28.72
CA LEU A 9 5.95 -42.56 27.71
C LEU A 9 4.59 -41.90 27.38
N ALA A 10 3.50 -42.68 27.33
CA ALA A 10 2.15 -42.18 27.08
C ALA A 10 1.67 -41.23 28.20
N LYS A 11 1.96 -41.53 29.47
CA LYS A 11 1.63 -40.64 30.61
C LYS A 11 2.31 -39.27 30.55
N LYS A 12 3.34 -39.11 29.73
CA LYS A 12 4.03 -37.81 29.52
C LYS A 12 3.44 -37.00 28.37
N GLN A 13 2.57 -37.59 27.55
CA GLN A 13 1.86 -36.86 26.50
C GLN A 13 0.91 -35.86 27.15
N ARG A 14 0.96 -34.61 26.71
CA ARG A 14 0.11 -33.52 27.19
C ARG A 14 -0.36 -32.71 26.01
N ASP A 15 -1.63 -32.34 26.03
CA ASP A 15 -2.17 -31.36 25.10
C ASP A 15 -1.68 -29.97 25.51
N ILE A 16 -1.38 -29.14 24.51
CA ILE A 16 -1.00 -27.74 24.70
C ILE A 16 -2.12 -26.86 24.14
N SER A 17 -2.36 -25.75 24.82
CA SER A 17 -3.31 -24.75 24.32
C SER A 17 -2.73 -24.02 23.11
N ILE A 18 -3.59 -23.44 22.27
CA ILE A 18 -3.18 -22.60 21.14
C ILE A 18 -2.34 -21.40 21.62
N ALA A 19 -2.72 -20.79 22.75
CA ALA A 19 -1.98 -19.68 23.32
C ALA A 19 -0.58 -20.12 23.81
N GLU A 20 -0.47 -21.30 24.41
CA GLU A 20 0.81 -21.87 24.83
C GLU A 20 1.69 -22.24 23.62
N PHE A 21 1.09 -22.73 22.54
CA PHE A 21 1.80 -23.01 21.29
C PHE A 21 2.42 -21.73 20.72
N PHE A 22 1.68 -20.63 20.67
CA PHE A 22 2.18 -19.36 20.15
C PHE A 22 3.13 -18.64 21.10
N GLU A 23 2.96 -18.78 22.41
CA GLU A 23 3.93 -18.32 23.41
C GLU A 23 5.32 -18.92 23.17
N LYS A 24 5.38 -20.21 22.81
CA LYS A 24 6.61 -20.93 22.45
C LYS A 24 7.09 -20.63 21.01
N ASN A 25 6.18 -20.27 20.11
CA ASN A 25 6.46 -20.08 18.68
C ASN A 25 6.10 -18.67 18.18
N ARG A 26 6.59 -17.63 18.86
CA ARG A 26 6.26 -16.22 18.58
C ARG A 26 6.61 -15.78 17.16
N HIS A 27 7.64 -16.38 16.56
CA HIS A 27 8.08 -16.13 15.20
C HIS A 27 6.99 -16.44 14.15
N LEU A 28 6.09 -17.40 14.41
CA LEU A 28 4.97 -17.73 13.52
C LEU A 28 3.94 -16.59 13.44
N LEU A 29 3.86 -15.78 14.50
CA LEU A 29 2.98 -14.62 14.59
C LEU A 29 3.61 -13.33 14.06
N GLY A 30 4.85 -13.39 13.54
CA GLY A 30 5.59 -12.20 13.09
C GLY A 30 6.32 -11.45 14.21
N PHE A 31 6.31 -11.96 15.44
CA PHE A 31 7.07 -11.41 16.58
C PHE A 31 8.42 -12.13 16.73
N ASP A 32 9.26 -12.04 15.69
CA ASP A 32 10.59 -12.66 15.65
C ASP A 32 11.70 -11.78 16.23
N ASN A 33 11.66 -10.48 15.95
CA ASN A 33 12.65 -9.49 16.35
C ASN A 33 11.98 -8.18 16.82
N PRO A 34 12.62 -7.40 17.71
CA PRO A 34 12.00 -6.21 18.31
C PRO A 34 11.51 -5.15 17.32
N ARG A 35 12.21 -4.95 16.19
CA ARG A 35 11.80 -3.99 15.15
C ARG A 35 10.51 -4.43 14.47
N ARG A 36 10.45 -5.70 14.08
CA ARG A 36 9.28 -6.29 13.42
C ARG A 36 8.10 -6.46 14.37
N SER A 37 8.35 -6.75 15.64
CA SER A 37 7.32 -6.87 16.67
C SER A 37 6.51 -5.59 16.85
N LEU A 38 7.19 -4.43 16.92
CA LEU A 38 6.51 -3.12 17.04
C LEU A 38 5.63 -2.86 15.81
N LEU A 39 6.18 -3.05 14.61
CA LEU A 39 5.43 -2.90 13.37
C LEU A 39 4.23 -3.85 13.29
N THR A 40 4.40 -5.12 13.67
CA THR A 40 3.34 -6.14 13.58
C THR A 40 2.18 -5.79 14.51
N ALA A 41 2.47 -5.29 15.72
CA ALA A 41 1.42 -4.83 16.64
C ALA A 41 0.62 -3.66 16.06
N ILE A 42 1.30 -2.69 15.43
CA ILE A 42 0.66 -1.54 14.77
C ILE A 42 -0.17 -2.00 13.57
N LYS A 43 0.40 -2.84 12.70
CA LYS A 43 -0.27 -3.41 11.54
C LYS A 43 -1.60 -4.07 11.92
N GLU A 44 -1.58 -4.95 12.91
CA GLU A 44 -2.78 -5.68 13.33
C GLU A 44 -3.82 -4.77 14.00
N GLY A 45 -3.42 -3.68 14.67
CA GLY A 45 -4.37 -2.71 15.21
C GLY A 45 -5.01 -1.85 14.14
N VAL A 46 -4.20 -1.29 13.23
CA VAL A 46 -4.65 -0.45 12.11
C VAL A 46 -5.57 -1.22 11.18
N ASP A 47 -5.22 -2.46 10.82
CA ASP A 47 -6.05 -3.29 9.94
C ASP A 47 -7.43 -3.58 10.56
N ASN A 48 -7.48 -3.84 11.87
CA ASN A 48 -8.74 -4.08 12.57
C ASN A 48 -9.60 -2.82 12.71
N ALA A 49 -8.98 -1.66 12.98
CA ALA A 49 -9.66 -0.37 13.01
C ALA A 49 -10.27 -0.02 11.65
N LEU A 50 -9.49 -0.13 10.57
CA LEU A 50 -9.97 0.13 9.20
C LEU A 50 -11.12 -0.80 8.82
N ASP A 51 -10.98 -2.11 9.08
CA ASP A 51 -12.05 -3.07 8.79
C ASP A 51 -13.31 -2.76 9.62
N ALA A 52 -13.19 -2.37 10.89
CA ALA A 52 -14.34 -2.05 11.75
C ALA A 52 -15.10 -0.81 11.27
N CYS A 53 -14.39 0.27 10.89
CA CYS A 53 -14.99 1.46 10.32
C CYS A 53 -15.68 1.16 8.98
N GLU A 54 -15.02 0.42 8.08
CA GLU A 54 -15.56 0.07 6.76
C GLU A 54 -16.81 -0.82 6.87
N GLU A 55 -16.81 -1.82 7.76
CA GLU A 55 -17.95 -2.70 8.01
C GLU A 55 -19.16 -1.91 8.57
N ALA A 56 -18.90 -0.89 9.40
CA ALA A 56 -19.94 0.00 9.93
C ALA A 56 -20.33 1.16 8.99
N ARG A 57 -19.70 1.25 7.80
CA ARG A 57 -19.88 2.36 6.84
C ARG A 57 -19.54 3.74 7.43
N ILE A 58 -18.53 3.80 8.30
CA ILE A 58 -18.00 5.03 8.90
C ILE A 58 -16.69 5.39 8.19
N LEU A 59 -16.48 6.67 7.86
CA LEU A 59 -15.21 7.13 7.31
C LEU A 59 -14.11 7.02 8.38
N PRO A 60 -13.04 6.23 8.16
CA PRO A 60 -12.08 5.94 9.21
C PRO A 60 -11.27 7.17 9.62
N GLU A 61 -11.18 7.38 10.93
CA GLU A 61 -10.26 8.32 11.57
C GLU A 61 -9.51 7.57 12.65
N LEU A 62 -8.20 7.42 12.45
CA LEU A 62 -7.33 6.65 13.32
C LEU A 62 -6.33 7.60 13.98
N ASN A 63 -6.18 7.49 15.30
CA ASN A 63 -5.07 8.11 16.04
C ASN A 63 -4.13 7.01 16.56
N ILE A 64 -2.86 7.09 16.18
CA ILE A 64 -1.83 6.10 16.47
C ILE A 64 -0.69 6.82 17.17
N GLU A 65 -0.38 6.43 18.40
CA GLU A 65 0.70 7.03 19.17
C GLU A 65 1.67 5.94 19.61
N VAL A 66 2.97 6.17 19.38
CA VAL A 66 4.02 5.27 19.85
C VAL A 66 4.90 6.05 20.81
N ILE A 67 4.75 5.80 22.11
CA ILE A 67 5.48 6.50 23.17
C ILE A 67 6.65 5.64 23.65
N GLN A 68 7.86 6.18 23.60
CA GLN A 68 9.02 5.48 24.17
C GLN A 68 9.03 5.60 25.70
N LEU A 69 8.93 4.48 26.40
CA LEU A 69 8.94 4.40 27.88
C LEU A 69 10.33 4.09 28.44
N GLY A 70 11.23 3.59 27.60
CA GLY A 70 12.62 3.25 27.94
C GLY A 70 13.37 2.79 26.69
N GLU A 71 14.60 2.28 26.84
CA GLU A 71 15.45 1.92 25.69
C GLU A 71 14.79 0.92 24.72
N THR A 72 14.16 -0.13 25.26
CA THR A 72 13.54 -1.20 24.47
C THR A 72 12.02 -1.28 24.68
N ARG A 73 11.42 -0.34 25.41
CA ARG A 73 10.01 -0.41 25.83
C ARG A 73 9.20 0.72 25.23
N PHE A 74 8.09 0.35 24.61
CA PHE A 74 7.19 1.28 23.96
C PHE A 74 5.76 1.05 24.45
N ARG A 75 5.01 2.14 24.56
CA ARG A 75 3.56 2.12 24.68
C ARG A 75 2.96 2.44 23.34
N LEU A 76 2.21 1.48 22.81
CA LEU A 76 1.41 1.66 21.62
C LEU A 76 -0.02 2.03 22.02
N ILE A 77 -0.52 3.14 21.51
CA ILE A 77 -1.90 3.58 21.65
C ILE A 77 -2.50 3.63 20.25
N MET A 78 -3.62 2.97 20.05
CA MET A 78 -4.38 3.05 18.80
C MET A 78 -5.83 3.31 19.13
N GLU A 79 -6.39 4.34 18.51
CA GLU A 79 -7.76 4.76 18.67
C GLU A 79 -8.43 4.86 17.30
N ASP A 80 -9.66 4.37 17.21
CA ASP A 80 -10.50 4.45 16.04
C ASP A 80 -11.85 5.11 16.36
N ASN A 81 -12.46 5.69 15.32
CA ASN A 81 -13.84 6.19 15.34
C ASN A 81 -14.86 5.12 14.86
N GLY A 82 -14.54 3.83 14.98
CA GLY A 82 -15.42 2.75 14.57
C GLY A 82 -16.67 2.62 15.45
N PRO A 83 -17.50 1.58 15.25
CA PRO A 83 -18.76 1.39 15.97
C PRO A 83 -18.59 1.03 17.46
N GLY A 84 -17.36 0.89 17.95
CA GLY A 84 -17.07 0.32 19.26
C GLY A 84 -17.34 -1.20 19.32
N ILE A 85 -17.09 -1.77 20.49
CA ILE A 85 -17.20 -3.21 20.76
C ILE A 85 -18.09 -3.40 21.98
N VAL A 86 -19.12 -4.22 21.85
CA VAL A 86 -20.00 -4.57 22.95
C VAL A 86 -19.22 -5.26 24.09
N ARG A 87 -19.54 -4.87 25.33
CA ARG A 87 -18.84 -5.35 26.55
C ARG A 87 -18.65 -6.87 26.60
N ALA A 88 -19.66 -7.64 26.21
CA ALA A 88 -19.62 -9.11 26.26
C ALA A 88 -18.62 -9.76 25.27
N GLN A 89 -18.20 -9.03 24.24
CA GLN A 89 -17.25 -9.49 23.23
C GLN A 89 -15.85 -8.90 23.40
N LEU A 90 -15.75 -7.75 24.08
CA LEU A 90 -14.49 -7.02 24.26
C LEU A 90 -13.36 -7.91 24.82
N PRO A 91 -13.51 -8.64 25.93
CA PRO A 91 -12.44 -9.52 26.41
C PRO A 91 -12.07 -10.66 25.44
N LYS A 92 -13.04 -11.16 24.67
CA LYS A 92 -12.82 -12.30 23.77
C LYS A 92 -12.05 -11.87 22.51
N ILE A 93 -12.32 -10.69 21.97
CA ILE A 93 -11.63 -10.18 20.78
C ILE A 93 -10.15 -9.94 21.08
N PHE A 94 -9.83 -9.34 22.23
CA PHE A 94 -8.46 -8.97 22.55
C PHE A 94 -7.67 -10.07 23.28
N ALA A 95 -8.33 -11.01 23.96
CA ALA A 95 -7.65 -12.02 24.78
C ALA A 95 -8.09 -13.47 24.55
N LYS A 96 -8.59 -13.79 23.34
CA LYS A 96 -8.79 -15.17 22.90
C LYS A 96 -8.26 -15.35 21.47
N LEU A 97 -7.26 -16.19 21.32
CA LEU A 97 -6.72 -16.54 20.00
C LEU A 97 -7.71 -17.40 19.21
N LEU A 98 -7.72 -17.24 17.89
CA LEU A 98 -8.65 -17.88 16.96
C LEU A 98 -10.12 -17.51 17.24
N TYR A 99 -10.38 -16.24 17.57
CA TYR A 99 -11.72 -15.71 17.81
C TYR A 99 -12.01 -14.52 16.90
N GLY A 100 -13.20 -14.49 16.29
CA GLY A 100 -13.55 -13.45 15.32
C GLY A 100 -14.69 -13.87 14.38
N SER A 101 -15.25 -12.88 13.69
CA SER A 101 -16.35 -13.05 12.72
C SER A 101 -15.86 -13.48 11.33
N LYS A 102 -14.56 -13.31 11.03
CA LYS A 102 -13.99 -13.42 9.67
C LYS A 102 -13.61 -14.84 9.21
N PHE A 103 -13.69 -15.87 10.07
CA PHE A 103 -13.25 -17.25 9.75
C PHE A 103 -14.10 -17.99 8.72
N HIS A 104 -15.39 -17.66 8.67
CA HIS A 104 -16.36 -18.39 7.86
C HIS A 104 -16.77 -17.64 6.60
N LYS A 105 -16.48 -16.32 6.56
CA LYS A 105 -16.83 -15.43 5.47
C LYS A 105 -15.78 -15.54 4.36
N LEU A 106 -16.20 -15.92 3.16
CA LEU A 106 -15.39 -15.78 1.94
C LEU A 106 -15.73 -14.43 1.29
N ALA A 107 -15.16 -13.36 1.84
CA ALA A 107 -15.14 -12.03 1.25
C ALA A 107 -13.74 -11.41 1.44
N GLN A 108 -13.38 -10.40 0.66
CA GLN A 108 -12.15 -9.65 0.88
C GLN A 108 -12.14 -9.01 2.28
N SER A 109 -11.04 -9.21 3.01
CA SER A 109 -10.72 -8.55 4.28
C SER A 109 -9.21 -8.40 4.44
N ARG A 110 -8.76 -7.48 5.32
CA ARG A 110 -7.35 -7.32 5.70
C ARG A 110 -6.91 -8.46 6.62
N GLY A 111 -7.73 -8.75 7.64
CA GLY A 111 -7.56 -9.87 8.57
C GLY A 111 -8.29 -11.16 8.16
N GLN A 112 -7.61 -12.31 8.16
CA GLN A 112 -8.20 -13.62 7.79
C GLN A 112 -8.35 -14.62 8.94
N GLN A 113 -7.53 -14.53 10.00
CA GLN A 113 -7.33 -15.65 10.93
C GLN A 113 -7.73 -15.35 12.38
N GLY A 114 -8.29 -14.18 12.72
CA GLY A 114 -8.73 -13.84 14.09
C GLY A 114 -7.68 -14.10 15.19
N ILE A 115 -6.41 -13.87 14.85
CA ILE A 115 -5.23 -14.01 15.73
C ILE A 115 -4.57 -12.66 15.99
N GLY A 116 -4.69 -11.72 15.06
CA GLY A 116 -3.89 -10.50 14.95
C GLY A 116 -3.71 -9.71 16.23
N ILE A 117 -4.76 -9.02 16.67
CA ILE A 117 -4.65 -8.13 17.83
C ILE A 117 -4.41 -8.90 19.14
N SER A 118 -4.95 -10.12 19.28
CA SER A 118 -4.70 -10.95 20.45
C SER A 118 -3.24 -11.41 20.52
N ALA A 119 -2.56 -11.58 19.38
CA ALA A 119 -1.14 -11.86 19.33
C ALA A 119 -0.30 -10.66 19.80
N ALA A 120 -0.70 -9.42 19.45
CA ALA A 120 -0.06 -8.21 19.97
C ALA A 120 -0.23 -8.08 21.50
N VAL A 121 -1.42 -8.37 22.02
CA VAL A 121 -1.69 -8.42 23.48
C VAL A 121 -0.86 -9.51 24.16
N LEU A 122 -0.78 -10.71 23.58
CA LEU A 122 0.03 -11.80 24.10
C LEU A 122 1.51 -11.41 24.13
N TYR A 123 2.02 -10.82 23.05
CA TYR A 123 3.41 -10.38 22.97
C TYR A 123 3.71 -9.32 24.03
N GLY A 124 2.88 -8.27 24.14
CA GLY A 124 3.01 -7.24 25.18
C GLY A 124 3.04 -7.85 26.59
N GLN A 125 2.09 -8.75 26.90
CA GLN A 125 2.06 -9.48 28.17
C GLN A 125 3.34 -10.29 28.42
N LEU A 126 3.86 -10.99 27.42
CA LEU A 126 5.06 -11.83 27.58
C LEU A 126 6.34 -10.99 27.75
N THR A 127 6.41 -9.81 27.14
CA THR A 127 7.59 -8.95 27.22
C THR A 127 7.60 -8.02 28.42
N THR A 128 6.45 -7.42 28.77
CA THR A 128 6.37 -6.40 29.83
C THR A 128 5.67 -6.89 31.09
N GLY A 129 4.93 -8.01 31.02
CA GLY A 129 4.13 -8.53 32.13
C GLY A 129 2.87 -7.70 32.45
N LYS A 130 2.64 -6.59 31.76
CA LYS A 130 1.51 -5.69 32.01
C LYS A 130 0.26 -6.13 31.25
N PRO A 131 -0.95 -5.90 31.81
CA PRO A 131 -2.19 -6.09 31.07
C PRO A 131 -2.34 -5.04 29.95
N ALA A 132 -3.05 -5.38 28.89
CA ALA A 132 -3.49 -4.40 27.90
C ALA A 132 -4.72 -3.65 28.44
N SER A 133 -4.81 -2.35 28.16
CA SER A 133 -5.97 -1.52 28.52
C SER A 133 -6.79 -1.26 27.27
N ILE A 134 -8.09 -1.52 27.33
CA ILE A 134 -9.01 -1.29 26.22
C ILE A 134 -10.16 -0.43 26.73
N THR A 135 -10.43 0.68 26.05
CA THR A 135 -11.63 1.49 26.25
C THR A 135 -12.49 1.37 25.00
N SER A 136 -13.79 1.10 25.13
CA SER A 136 -14.70 1.06 23.99
C SER A 136 -16.05 1.67 24.31
N LYS A 137 -16.60 2.41 23.34
CA LYS A 137 -17.90 3.09 23.42
C LYS A 137 -18.69 2.79 22.16
N THR A 138 -19.93 2.32 22.32
CA THR A 138 -20.76 1.89 21.18
C THR A 138 -21.74 2.96 20.69
N ASP A 139 -22.09 3.91 21.55
CA ASP A 139 -23.06 4.96 21.23
C ASP A 139 -22.81 6.18 22.12
N LYS A 140 -23.20 7.37 21.62
CA LYS A 140 -23.04 8.65 22.32
C LYS A 140 -23.62 8.65 23.72
N ASN A 141 -24.77 8.00 23.91
CA ASN A 141 -25.50 7.95 25.17
C ASN A 141 -25.13 6.75 26.05
N SER A 142 -24.27 5.84 25.55
CA SER A 142 -23.82 4.68 26.31
C SER A 142 -22.54 5.01 27.09
N PRO A 143 -22.36 4.49 28.32
CA PRO A 143 -21.09 4.62 29.02
C PRO A 143 -19.98 3.91 28.24
N ALA A 144 -18.75 4.44 28.32
CA ALA A 144 -17.60 3.74 27.76
C ALA A 144 -17.13 2.67 28.75
N HIS A 145 -16.79 1.49 28.26
CA HIS A 145 -16.26 0.40 29.08
C HIS A 145 -14.74 0.38 28.99
N HIS A 146 -14.08 0.50 30.13
CA HIS A 146 -12.63 0.38 30.27
C HIS A 146 -12.27 -0.96 30.93
N VAL A 147 -11.53 -1.79 30.21
CA VAL A 147 -11.18 -3.15 30.62
C VAL A 147 -9.66 -3.31 30.58
N LYS A 148 -9.08 -3.85 31.66
CA LYS A 148 -7.68 -4.30 31.69
C LYS A 148 -7.62 -5.81 31.69
N LEU A 149 -6.97 -6.38 30.68
CA LEU A 149 -6.99 -7.83 30.46
C LEU A 149 -5.63 -8.43 30.13
N LYS A 150 -5.53 -9.73 30.40
CA LYS A 150 -4.44 -10.64 30.05
C LYS A 150 -5.00 -11.87 29.36
N ILE A 151 -4.14 -12.62 28.70
CA ILE A 151 -4.43 -13.92 28.11
C ILE A 151 -3.91 -15.00 29.06
N ASN A 152 -4.79 -15.88 29.52
CA ASN A 152 -4.39 -17.10 30.20
C ASN A 152 -3.90 -18.11 29.16
N THR A 153 -2.57 -18.31 29.06
CA THR A 153 -1.98 -19.13 28.00
C THR A 153 -2.26 -20.61 28.13
N THR A 154 -2.59 -21.11 29.33
CA THR A 154 -2.97 -22.52 29.54
C THR A 154 -4.39 -22.81 29.03
N THR A 155 -5.32 -21.89 29.20
CA THR A 155 -6.74 -22.11 28.85
C THR A 155 -7.21 -21.41 27.58
N ASN A 156 -6.39 -20.51 27.00
CA ASN A 156 -6.76 -19.62 25.89
C ASN A 156 -8.07 -18.86 26.20
N LYS A 157 -8.17 -18.31 27.40
CA LYS A 157 -9.29 -17.50 27.87
C LYS A 157 -8.81 -16.14 28.37
N PRO A 158 -9.66 -15.10 28.26
CA PRO A 158 -9.36 -13.80 28.82
C PRO A 158 -9.34 -13.86 30.35
N ASP A 159 -8.34 -13.21 30.93
CA ASP A 159 -8.20 -12.96 32.36
C ASP A 159 -8.37 -11.45 32.58
N VAL A 160 -9.52 -11.05 33.11
CA VAL A 160 -9.91 -9.64 33.27
C VAL A 160 -9.58 -9.18 34.67
N SER A 161 -8.69 -8.20 34.76
CA SER A 161 -8.21 -7.64 36.03
C SER A 161 -8.98 -6.40 36.51
N ASP A 162 -9.51 -5.61 35.58
CA ASP A 162 -10.30 -4.40 35.86
C ASP A 162 -11.38 -4.28 34.77
N ASP A 163 -12.62 -3.97 35.16
CA ASP A 163 -13.76 -3.73 34.26
C ASP A 163 -14.63 -2.65 34.90
N LYS A 164 -14.57 -1.43 34.36
CA LYS A 164 -15.27 -0.26 34.88
C LYS A 164 -15.86 0.58 33.77
N GLU A 165 -16.93 1.28 34.10
CA GLU A 165 -17.50 2.30 33.23
C GLU A 165 -16.77 3.63 33.44
N VAL A 166 -16.41 4.29 32.35
CA VAL A 166 -15.71 5.58 32.33
C VAL A 166 -16.46 6.56 31.44
N ALA A 167 -16.43 7.83 31.81
CA ALA A 167 -16.90 8.90 30.93
C ALA A 167 -15.89 9.09 29.80
N TRP A 168 -16.38 9.15 28.57
CA TRP A 168 -15.59 9.44 27.37
C TRP A 168 -16.43 10.36 26.49
N ASP A 169 -16.56 11.61 26.94
CA ASP A 169 -17.55 12.57 26.43
C ASP A 169 -17.16 13.16 25.08
N GLU A 170 -15.86 13.20 24.79
CA GLU A 170 -15.30 13.71 23.53
C GLU A 170 -15.58 12.81 22.31
N LYS A 171 -15.99 11.55 22.53
CA LYS A 171 -16.21 10.56 21.49
C LYS A 171 -17.64 10.06 21.50
N GLU A 172 -18.26 9.96 20.34
CA GLU A 172 -19.60 9.38 20.21
C GLU A 172 -19.54 7.85 20.24
N HIS A 173 -18.60 7.26 19.50
CA HIS A 173 -18.33 5.84 19.44
C HIS A 173 -16.85 5.63 19.08
N GLY A 174 -16.31 4.45 19.37
CA GLY A 174 -14.94 4.10 19.03
C GLY A 174 -14.32 3.08 19.96
N THR A 175 -13.10 2.67 19.61
CA THR A 175 -12.29 1.79 20.45
C THR A 175 -10.88 2.36 20.58
N ARG A 176 -10.33 2.29 21.79
CA ARG A 176 -8.96 2.68 22.10
C ARG A 176 -8.26 1.54 22.80
N ILE A 177 -7.10 1.13 22.27
CA ILE A 177 -6.26 0.08 22.83
C ILE A 177 -4.90 0.64 23.21
N GLU A 178 -4.43 0.27 24.40
CA GLU A 178 -3.09 0.53 24.89
C GLU A 178 -2.35 -0.79 25.17
N ILE A 179 -1.16 -0.94 24.59
CA ILE A 179 -0.30 -2.10 24.81
C ILE A 179 1.12 -1.61 25.12
N ASP A 180 1.65 -2.00 26.28
CA ASP A 180 3.07 -1.86 26.61
C ASP A 180 3.82 -3.10 26.09
N LEU A 181 4.77 -2.92 25.17
CA LEU A 181 5.54 -4.01 24.56
C LEU A 181 7.03 -3.69 24.43
N GLU A 182 7.86 -4.73 24.29
CA GLU A 182 9.27 -4.55 23.93
C GLU A 182 9.47 -4.48 22.41
N GLY A 183 10.18 -3.46 21.94
CA GLY A 183 10.36 -3.19 20.52
C GLY A 183 11.62 -2.38 20.22
N SER A 184 11.83 -2.07 18.95
CA SER A 184 12.87 -1.15 18.50
C SER A 184 12.31 -0.27 17.39
N TYR A 185 12.49 1.04 17.54
CA TYR A 185 12.09 2.03 16.55
C TYR A 185 13.32 2.49 15.76
N THR A 186 13.22 2.40 14.44
CA THR A 186 14.28 2.82 13.50
C THR A 186 13.62 3.33 12.23
N LYS A 187 14.08 4.47 11.70
CA LYS A 187 13.60 5.04 10.44
C LYS A 187 14.04 4.20 9.22
N GLY A 188 13.46 4.51 8.05
CA GLY A 188 13.77 3.87 6.76
C GLY A 188 12.64 3.00 6.19
N ARG A 189 12.89 2.35 5.04
CA ARG A 189 11.87 1.64 4.22
C ARG A 189 11.16 0.45 4.88
N GLN A 190 11.61 0.02 6.05
CA GLN A 190 11.00 -1.06 6.83
C GLN A 190 10.64 -0.58 8.24
N SER A 191 10.39 0.73 8.38
CA SER A 191 9.97 1.36 9.63
C SER A 191 8.45 1.33 9.79
N VAL A 192 8.02 1.75 10.98
CA VAL A 192 6.62 2.02 11.30
C VAL A 192 6.09 3.18 10.45
N ASP A 193 6.87 4.25 10.30
CA ASP A 193 6.48 5.45 9.56
C ASP A 193 6.20 5.12 8.09
N GLU A 194 7.06 4.31 7.46
CA GLU A 194 6.85 3.86 6.10
C GLU A 194 5.57 3.01 5.99
N TYR A 195 5.28 2.17 6.99
CA TYR A 195 4.04 1.39 7.00
C TYR A 195 2.79 2.28 7.06
N ILE A 196 2.79 3.29 7.94
CA ILE A 196 1.66 4.21 8.07
C ILE A 196 1.47 5.01 6.78
N LYS A 197 2.57 5.50 6.20
CA LYS A 197 2.57 6.19 4.91
C LYS A 197 2.03 5.31 3.79
N GLU A 198 2.53 4.08 3.66
CA GLU A 198 2.03 3.12 2.67
C GLU A 198 0.56 2.78 2.90
N THR A 199 0.11 2.73 4.15
CA THR A 199 -1.29 2.49 4.52
C THR A 199 -2.19 3.65 4.09
N ALA A 200 -1.75 4.90 4.23
CA ALA A 200 -2.47 6.08 3.77
C ALA A 200 -2.68 6.07 2.23
N ILE A 201 -1.67 5.64 1.47
CA ILE A 201 -1.74 5.54 0.00
C ILE A 201 -2.83 4.58 -0.46
N VAL A 202 -2.95 3.41 0.19
CA VAL A 202 -3.90 2.36 -0.22
C VAL A 202 -5.27 2.45 0.44
N ASN A 203 -5.42 3.36 1.40
CA ASN A 203 -6.68 3.66 2.08
C ASN A 203 -7.00 5.16 1.94
N PRO A 204 -7.25 5.64 0.70
CA PRO A 204 -7.44 7.07 0.44
C PRO A 204 -8.69 7.66 1.12
N HIS A 205 -9.60 6.83 1.63
CA HIS A 205 -10.78 7.26 2.39
C HIS A 205 -10.52 7.42 3.90
N ALA A 206 -9.35 7.02 4.40
CA ALA A 206 -9.00 7.07 5.81
C ALA A 206 -8.19 8.32 6.14
N THR A 207 -8.44 8.91 7.31
CA THR A 207 -7.54 9.90 7.92
C THR A 207 -6.73 9.20 9.00
N ILE A 208 -5.41 9.34 8.97
CA ILE A 208 -4.51 8.73 9.95
C ILE A 208 -3.69 9.83 10.62
N ILE A 209 -3.80 9.94 11.93
CA ILE A 209 -2.98 10.81 12.77
C ILE A 209 -1.96 9.91 13.45
N TYR A 210 -0.68 10.15 13.21
CA TYR A 210 0.41 9.34 13.74
C TYR A 210 1.36 10.19 14.55
N THR A 211 1.55 9.86 15.83
CA THR A 211 2.57 10.47 16.69
C THR A 211 3.70 9.47 16.90
N ASN A 212 4.89 9.80 16.42
CA ASN A 212 6.05 8.93 16.51
C ASN A 212 6.73 9.00 17.91
N PRO A 213 7.72 8.14 18.21
CA PRO A 213 8.45 8.17 19.49
C PRO A 213 9.23 9.44 19.77
N GLU A 214 9.51 10.25 18.74
CA GLU A 214 10.18 11.55 18.84
C GLU A 214 9.19 12.70 19.10
N ALA A 215 7.91 12.38 19.35
CA ALA A 215 6.81 13.32 19.55
C ALA A 215 6.49 14.20 18.33
N GLU A 216 6.89 13.78 17.14
CA GLU A 216 6.48 14.39 15.88
C GLU A 216 5.11 13.82 15.49
N GLN A 217 4.15 14.71 15.23
CA GLN A 217 2.82 14.37 14.79
C GLN A 217 2.70 14.54 13.28
N LEU A 218 2.23 13.49 12.61
CA LEU A 218 2.07 13.39 11.16
C LEU A 218 0.60 13.14 10.88
N ILE A 219 -0.01 13.97 10.03
CA ILE A 219 -1.43 13.90 9.70
C ILE A 219 -1.57 13.53 8.23
N PHE A 220 -2.13 12.36 7.96
CA PHE A 220 -2.44 11.89 6.62
C PHE A 220 -3.93 12.09 6.36
N PRO A 221 -4.35 13.20 5.69
CA PRO A 221 -5.75 13.46 5.43
C PRO A 221 -6.29 12.58 4.29
N ARG A 222 -7.54 12.11 4.43
CA ARG A 222 -8.23 11.36 3.37
C ARG A 222 -8.24 12.13 2.03
N ALA A 223 -8.08 11.41 0.93
CA ALA A 223 -8.23 11.91 -0.44
C ALA A 223 -9.66 11.85 -0.96
N THR A 224 -10.48 10.95 -0.42
CA THR A 224 -11.88 10.81 -0.81
C THR A 224 -12.79 10.67 0.41
N ASN A 225 -14.03 11.15 0.27
CA ASN A 225 -15.10 10.93 1.25
C ASN A 225 -16.00 9.74 0.84
N GLU A 226 -15.66 9.04 -0.24
CA GLU A 226 -16.39 7.87 -0.68
C GLU A 226 -15.78 6.60 -0.09
N LEU A 227 -16.61 5.84 0.63
CA LEU A 227 -16.22 4.53 1.14
C LEU A 227 -16.17 3.49 0.03
N PRO A 228 -15.20 2.57 0.05
CA PRO A 228 -15.14 1.47 -0.88
C PRO A 228 -16.42 0.61 -0.91
N PRO A 229 -16.73 -0.06 -2.02
CA PRO A 229 -17.89 -0.93 -2.11
C PRO A 229 -17.75 -2.11 -1.13
N GLU A 230 -18.85 -2.48 -0.48
CA GLU A 230 -18.86 -3.59 0.47
C GLU A 230 -18.66 -4.93 -0.25
N ALA A 231 -17.67 -5.69 0.22
CA ALA A 231 -17.40 -7.03 -0.31
C ALA A 231 -18.49 -8.01 0.15
N LYS A 232 -19.21 -8.59 -0.81
CA LYS A 232 -20.26 -9.58 -0.53
C LYS A 232 -19.66 -10.95 -0.24
N GLU A 233 -20.23 -11.65 0.74
CA GLU A 233 -19.84 -13.02 1.01
C GLU A 233 -20.27 -13.95 -0.11
N ILE A 234 -19.35 -14.80 -0.56
CA ILE A 234 -19.63 -15.82 -1.57
C ILE A 234 -19.44 -17.22 -1.01
N LYS A 235 -20.09 -18.19 -1.63
CA LYS A 235 -19.81 -19.62 -1.38
C LYS A 235 -18.51 -20.02 -2.09
N PRO A 236 -17.85 -21.11 -1.66
CA PRO A 236 -16.64 -21.58 -2.34
C PRO A 236 -16.92 -21.94 -3.80
N HIS A 237 -15.94 -21.68 -4.66
CA HIS A 237 -15.97 -22.13 -6.05
C HIS A 237 -15.47 -23.59 -6.15
N PRO A 238 -16.07 -24.46 -6.98
CA PRO A 238 -15.69 -25.87 -7.06
C PRO A 238 -14.20 -26.12 -7.35
N TYR A 239 -13.57 -25.34 -8.24
CA TYR A 239 -12.13 -25.45 -8.54
C TYR A 239 -11.19 -25.17 -7.36
N GLY A 240 -11.69 -24.53 -6.29
CA GLY A 240 -10.89 -24.14 -5.15
C GLY A 240 -10.99 -25.04 -3.94
N VAL A 241 -11.82 -26.07 -3.99
CA VAL A 241 -12.06 -26.94 -2.84
C VAL A 241 -11.16 -28.17 -2.90
N GLU A 242 -10.41 -28.37 -1.81
CA GLU A 242 -9.57 -29.55 -1.60
C GLU A 242 -10.39 -30.73 -1.07
N LEU A 243 -9.86 -31.95 -1.22
CA LEU A 243 -10.55 -33.19 -0.83
C LEU A 243 -11.02 -33.18 0.63
N GLY A 244 -10.17 -32.78 1.57
CA GLY A 244 -10.54 -32.77 2.99
C GLY A 244 -11.68 -31.80 3.29
N ARG A 245 -11.64 -30.59 2.73
CA ARG A 245 -12.74 -29.61 2.85
C ARG A 245 -14.01 -30.14 2.19
N PHE A 246 -13.88 -30.78 1.04
CA PHE A 246 -15.00 -31.35 0.30
C PHE A 246 -15.70 -32.47 1.10
N ILE A 247 -14.94 -33.39 1.70
CA ILE A 247 -15.47 -34.45 2.58
C ILE A 247 -16.20 -33.83 3.77
N LYS A 248 -15.58 -32.85 4.43
CA LYS A 248 -16.21 -32.14 5.55
C LYS A 248 -17.53 -31.49 5.14
N MET A 249 -17.58 -30.87 3.95
CA MET A 249 -18.82 -30.29 3.42
C MET A 249 -19.90 -31.35 3.15
N LEU A 250 -19.53 -32.52 2.63
CA LEU A 250 -20.46 -33.64 2.40
C LEU A 250 -21.02 -34.21 3.73
N GLU A 251 -20.24 -34.18 4.81
CA GLU A 251 -20.67 -34.61 6.14
C GLU A 251 -21.62 -33.62 6.80
N THR A 252 -21.31 -32.31 6.68
CA THR A 252 -22.08 -31.24 7.33
C THR A 252 -23.32 -30.80 6.57
N THR A 253 -23.41 -31.05 5.26
CA THR A 253 -24.53 -30.57 4.44
C THR A 253 -25.87 -31.19 4.87
N THR A 254 -26.93 -30.41 4.74
CA THR A 254 -28.32 -30.83 5.00
C THR A 254 -29.01 -31.37 3.73
N THR A 255 -28.36 -31.27 2.58
CA THR A 255 -28.93 -31.65 1.28
C THR A 255 -29.08 -33.18 1.14
N LYS A 256 -30.12 -33.61 0.41
CA LYS A 256 -30.47 -35.03 0.27
C LYS A 256 -29.84 -35.69 -0.96
N THR A 257 -29.44 -34.91 -1.96
CA THR A 257 -28.92 -35.40 -3.24
C THR A 257 -27.64 -34.67 -3.63
N LEU A 258 -26.78 -35.35 -4.38
CA LEU A 258 -25.54 -34.78 -4.89
C LEU A 258 -25.78 -33.56 -5.79
N GLN A 259 -26.83 -33.61 -6.62
CA GLN A 259 -27.18 -32.46 -7.46
C GLN A 259 -27.49 -31.22 -6.61
N GLN A 260 -28.31 -31.38 -5.56
CA GLN A 260 -28.66 -30.28 -4.66
C GLN A 260 -27.42 -29.76 -3.91
N PHE A 261 -26.57 -30.67 -3.42
CA PHE A 261 -25.31 -30.31 -2.78
C PHE A 261 -24.46 -29.39 -3.67
N LEU A 262 -24.23 -29.81 -4.92
CA LEU A 262 -23.43 -29.04 -5.88
C LEU A 262 -24.03 -27.67 -6.19
N THR A 263 -25.36 -27.57 -6.30
CA THR A 263 -26.03 -26.28 -6.59
C THR A 263 -26.16 -25.36 -5.38
N THR A 264 -26.24 -25.92 -4.17
CA THR A 264 -26.50 -25.14 -2.94
C THR A 264 -25.21 -24.70 -2.27
N GLU A 265 -24.17 -25.52 -2.25
CA GLU A 265 -22.95 -25.26 -1.48
C GLU A 265 -21.87 -24.52 -2.28
N PHE A 266 -22.01 -24.42 -3.61
CA PHE A 266 -21.01 -23.81 -4.49
C PHE A 266 -21.58 -22.66 -5.31
N VAL A 267 -20.75 -21.64 -5.58
CA VAL A 267 -21.11 -20.59 -6.54
C VAL A 267 -20.99 -21.06 -7.98
N ARG A 268 -21.80 -20.47 -8.87
CA ARG A 268 -21.74 -20.68 -10.33
C ARG A 268 -21.97 -22.13 -10.78
N VAL A 269 -22.59 -22.95 -9.94
CA VAL A 269 -23.03 -24.30 -10.31
C VAL A 269 -24.54 -24.32 -10.46
N GLY A 270 -25.01 -24.30 -11.71
CA GLY A 270 -26.42 -24.53 -12.03
C GLY A 270 -26.76 -26.02 -12.12
N VAL A 271 -28.05 -26.32 -12.30
CA VAL A 271 -28.53 -27.72 -12.46
C VAL A 271 -27.87 -28.41 -13.66
N GLY A 272 -27.66 -27.70 -14.77
CA GLY A 272 -26.99 -28.23 -15.96
C GLY A 272 -25.54 -28.61 -15.67
N THR A 273 -24.77 -27.69 -15.10
CA THR A 273 -23.37 -27.89 -14.72
C THR A 273 -23.22 -28.99 -13.66
N ALA A 274 -24.12 -29.06 -12.67
CA ALA A 274 -24.11 -30.12 -11.67
C ALA A 274 -24.28 -31.51 -12.31
N LYS A 275 -25.20 -31.65 -13.28
CA LYS A 275 -25.38 -32.90 -14.03
C LYS A 275 -24.16 -33.25 -14.87
N GLU A 276 -23.51 -32.26 -15.49
CA GLU A 276 -22.28 -32.45 -16.24
C GLU A 276 -21.11 -32.92 -15.36
N ILE A 277 -20.93 -32.29 -14.19
CA ILE A 277 -19.95 -32.72 -13.18
C ILE A 277 -20.20 -34.17 -12.77
N CYS A 278 -21.46 -34.53 -12.49
CA CYS A 278 -21.84 -35.90 -12.12
C CYS A 278 -21.53 -36.90 -13.26
N ARG A 279 -21.80 -36.55 -14.51
CA ARG A 279 -21.47 -37.38 -15.69
C ARG A 279 -19.96 -37.60 -15.82
N ASN A 280 -19.17 -36.52 -15.73
CA ASN A 280 -17.72 -36.59 -15.82
C ASN A 280 -17.10 -37.36 -14.65
N ALA A 281 -17.75 -37.35 -13.49
CA ALA A 281 -17.36 -38.12 -12.33
C ALA A 281 -17.86 -39.58 -12.33
N SER A 282 -18.70 -39.97 -13.30
CA SER A 282 -19.41 -41.27 -13.31
C SER A 282 -20.25 -41.53 -12.04
N LEU A 283 -20.86 -40.48 -11.48
CA LEU A 283 -21.68 -40.54 -10.28
C LEU A 283 -23.13 -40.19 -10.58
N LEU A 284 -24.06 -40.81 -9.85
CA LEU A 284 -25.49 -40.52 -10.01
C LEU A 284 -25.86 -39.21 -9.31
N PRO A 285 -26.63 -38.31 -9.96
CA PRO A 285 -27.07 -37.05 -9.33
C PRO A 285 -27.92 -37.24 -8.07
N ASN A 286 -28.58 -38.40 -7.92
CA ASN A 286 -29.43 -38.71 -6.76
C ASN A 286 -28.66 -39.29 -5.56
N THR A 287 -27.36 -39.56 -5.70
CA THR A 287 -26.56 -40.17 -4.64
C THR A 287 -26.59 -39.28 -3.40
N LYS A 288 -26.73 -39.90 -2.22
CA LYS A 288 -26.81 -39.18 -0.95
C LYS A 288 -25.42 -38.71 -0.52
N PRO A 289 -25.21 -37.41 -0.20
CA PRO A 289 -23.91 -36.89 0.23
C PRO A 289 -23.29 -37.66 1.40
N LYS A 290 -24.09 -38.02 2.42
CA LYS A 290 -23.63 -38.75 3.61
C LYS A 290 -23.16 -40.20 3.36
N LYS A 291 -23.37 -40.74 2.16
CA LYS A 291 -22.90 -42.09 1.77
C LYS A 291 -21.62 -42.06 0.92
N PHE A 292 -21.03 -40.88 0.71
CA PHE A 292 -19.83 -40.76 -0.11
C PHE A 292 -18.63 -41.40 0.59
N THR A 293 -17.93 -42.28 -0.13
CA THR A 293 -16.60 -42.72 0.27
C THR A 293 -15.55 -41.71 -0.18
N ARG A 294 -14.33 -41.85 0.35
CA ARG A 294 -13.20 -41.03 -0.06
C ARG A 294 -12.92 -41.16 -1.57
N GLU A 295 -12.99 -42.37 -2.13
CA GLU A 295 -12.73 -42.60 -3.56
C GLU A 295 -13.77 -41.89 -4.44
N MET A 296 -15.04 -41.91 -4.03
CA MET A 296 -16.12 -41.21 -4.73
C MET A 296 -15.90 -39.69 -4.70
N ALA A 297 -15.43 -39.14 -3.58
CA ALA A 297 -15.10 -37.72 -3.47
C ALA A 297 -13.92 -37.33 -4.37
N GLU A 298 -12.89 -38.17 -4.46
CA GLU A 298 -11.76 -37.96 -5.39
C GLU A 298 -12.20 -38.00 -6.86
N GLN A 299 -13.08 -38.94 -7.23
CA GLN A 299 -13.67 -39.01 -8.58
C GLN A 299 -14.48 -37.76 -8.91
N LEU A 300 -15.27 -37.28 -7.95
CA LEU A 300 -16.06 -36.07 -8.15
C LEU A 300 -15.20 -34.83 -8.37
N LEU A 301 -14.10 -34.67 -7.61
CA LEU A 301 -13.14 -33.57 -7.82
C LEU A 301 -12.43 -33.66 -9.17
N LYS A 302 -12.13 -34.87 -9.66
CA LYS A 302 -11.64 -35.04 -11.04
C LYS A 302 -12.69 -34.61 -12.05
N GLY A 303 -13.95 -34.98 -11.84
CA GLY A 303 -15.09 -34.54 -12.66
C GLY A 303 -15.23 -33.02 -12.70
N VAL A 304 -15.10 -32.35 -11.55
CA VAL A 304 -15.12 -30.88 -11.44
C VAL A 304 -14.05 -30.25 -12.33
N LYS A 305 -12.80 -30.75 -12.29
CA LYS A 305 -11.70 -30.20 -13.10
C LYS A 305 -11.90 -30.36 -14.62
N LEU A 306 -12.64 -31.38 -15.04
CA LEU A 306 -12.95 -31.64 -16.46
C LEU A 306 -14.11 -30.78 -16.98
N THR A 307 -15.06 -30.41 -16.11
CA THR A 307 -16.18 -29.55 -16.49
C THR A 307 -15.74 -28.10 -16.59
N LYS A 308 -16.24 -27.38 -17.60
CA LYS A 308 -16.03 -25.93 -17.74
C LYS A 308 -17.07 -25.18 -16.89
N ILE A 309 -16.61 -24.51 -15.85
CA ILE A 309 -17.45 -23.75 -14.90
C ILE A 309 -17.20 -22.26 -15.11
N ILE A 310 -18.26 -21.46 -14.97
CA ILE A 310 -18.20 -20.01 -15.07
C ILE A 310 -17.38 -19.45 -13.89
N SER A 311 -16.53 -18.47 -14.15
CA SER A 311 -15.74 -17.81 -13.12
C SER A 311 -16.59 -17.29 -11.95
N PRO A 312 -16.08 -17.33 -10.71
CA PRO A 312 -16.74 -16.77 -9.53
C PRO A 312 -17.13 -15.30 -9.73
N PRO A 313 -18.18 -14.84 -9.05
CA PRO A 313 -18.58 -13.44 -9.11
C PRO A 313 -17.53 -12.55 -8.44
N THR A 314 -17.46 -11.29 -8.87
CA THR A 314 -16.38 -10.35 -8.53
C THR A 314 -16.79 -9.33 -7.49
N ASP A 315 -18.06 -9.34 -7.09
CA ASP A 315 -18.66 -8.53 -6.03
C ASP A 315 -18.18 -8.90 -4.61
N CYS A 316 -17.44 -10.00 -4.48
CA CYS A 316 -16.74 -10.39 -3.26
C CYS A 316 -15.38 -9.70 -3.07
N ILE A 317 -14.98 -8.85 -4.02
CA ILE A 317 -13.72 -8.10 -4.02
C ILE A 317 -14.04 -6.61 -4.14
N SER A 318 -13.37 -5.83 -3.30
CA SER A 318 -13.37 -4.38 -3.27
C SER A 318 -11.95 -3.89 -3.65
N PRO A 319 -11.67 -3.67 -4.96
CA PRO A 319 -10.39 -3.10 -5.39
C PRO A 319 -10.23 -1.65 -4.89
N ILE A 320 -9.01 -1.08 -4.98
CA ILE A 320 -8.81 0.35 -4.70
C ILE A 320 -9.33 1.18 -5.86
N THR A 321 -9.19 0.68 -7.09
CA THR A 321 -9.37 1.37 -8.38
C THR A 321 -8.17 2.19 -8.82
N ALA A 322 -7.96 2.26 -10.14
CA ALA A 322 -6.84 2.95 -10.76
C ALA A 322 -6.80 4.45 -10.40
N GLU A 323 -7.95 5.11 -10.35
CA GLU A 323 -8.07 6.54 -10.04
C GLU A 323 -7.67 6.84 -8.60
N LEU A 324 -8.22 6.09 -7.64
CA LEU A 324 -7.90 6.25 -6.22
C LEU A 324 -6.47 5.84 -5.88
N LEU A 325 -5.92 4.83 -6.58
CA LEU A 325 -4.52 4.44 -6.41
C LEU A 325 -3.57 5.52 -6.96
N GLU A 326 -3.94 6.19 -8.05
CA GLU A 326 -3.18 7.31 -8.59
C GLU A 326 -3.24 8.54 -7.68
N SER A 327 -4.41 8.89 -7.13
CA SER A 327 -4.54 10.03 -6.22
C SER A 327 -3.78 9.79 -4.90
N GLY A 328 -3.82 8.56 -4.36
CA GLY A 328 -3.00 8.18 -3.21
C GLY A 328 -1.49 8.34 -3.48
N LEU A 329 -1.04 8.05 -4.71
CA LEU A 329 0.36 8.23 -5.09
C LEU A 329 0.76 9.68 -5.30
N ARG A 330 -0.12 10.50 -5.90
CA ARG A 330 0.12 11.93 -6.14
C ARG A 330 0.31 12.72 -4.85
N LYS A 331 -0.42 12.37 -3.80
CA LYS A 331 -0.27 12.98 -2.48
C LYS A 331 1.11 12.77 -1.86
N GLU A 332 1.64 11.57 -2.01
CA GLU A 332 2.78 11.11 -1.19
C GLU A 332 4.14 11.15 -1.89
N ILE A 333 4.15 11.17 -3.21
CA ILE A 333 5.36 11.10 -4.03
C ILE A 333 5.31 12.23 -5.04
N ASN A 334 6.27 13.15 -5.00
CA ASN A 334 6.42 14.15 -6.06
C ASN A 334 7.03 13.52 -7.31
N ALA A 335 6.26 13.47 -8.39
CA ALA A 335 6.69 12.94 -9.67
C ALA A 335 6.11 13.77 -10.83
N GLU A 336 6.80 13.73 -11.97
CA GLU A 336 6.39 14.42 -13.20
C GLU A 336 5.28 13.67 -13.95
N PHE A 337 5.19 12.36 -13.71
CA PHE A 337 4.28 11.48 -14.44
C PHE A 337 3.74 10.39 -13.53
N TYR A 338 2.42 10.19 -13.59
CA TYR A 338 1.71 9.13 -12.91
C TYR A 338 0.91 8.32 -13.93
N CYS A 339 0.79 7.03 -13.70
CA CYS A 339 -0.20 6.23 -14.39
C CYS A 339 -0.63 5.03 -13.56
N SER A 340 -1.88 4.64 -13.70
CA SER A 340 -2.44 3.46 -13.06
C SER A 340 -3.23 2.58 -14.05
N THR A 341 -3.50 1.35 -13.64
CA THR A 341 -4.41 0.41 -14.32
C THR A 341 -5.02 -0.55 -13.30
N THR A 342 -6.30 -0.88 -13.51
CA THR A 342 -7.02 -1.94 -12.80
C THR A 342 -7.37 -3.01 -13.82
N ARG A 343 -6.81 -4.21 -13.65
CA ARG A 343 -7.04 -5.33 -14.58
C ARG A 343 -8.40 -5.97 -14.37
N PRO A 344 -8.97 -6.63 -15.40
CA PRO A 344 -10.18 -7.42 -15.22
C PRO A 344 -9.93 -8.57 -14.22
N PRO A 345 -10.96 -8.98 -13.46
CA PRO A 345 -10.82 -10.05 -12.48
C PRO A 345 -10.37 -11.37 -13.12
N ALA A 346 -9.40 -12.02 -12.49
CA ALA A 346 -8.89 -13.33 -12.83
C ALA A 346 -9.18 -14.33 -11.68
N VAL A 347 -8.90 -15.61 -11.90
CA VAL A 347 -9.21 -16.67 -10.92
C VAL A 347 -7.98 -17.55 -10.73
N TYR A 348 -7.64 -17.85 -9.48
CA TYR A 348 -6.62 -18.83 -9.14
C TYR A 348 -7.19 -19.79 -8.09
N ARG A 349 -7.05 -21.10 -8.27
CA ARG A 349 -7.64 -22.13 -7.36
C ARG A 349 -9.08 -21.78 -6.92
N GLY A 350 -9.94 -21.37 -7.84
CA GLY A 350 -11.33 -20.99 -7.55
C GLY A 350 -11.55 -19.66 -6.79
N ASN A 351 -10.50 -18.95 -6.41
CA ASN A 351 -10.59 -17.64 -5.76
C ASN A 351 -10.46 -16.54 -6.80
N PRO A 352 -11.43 -15.61 -6.92
CA PRO A 352 -11.29 -14.45 -7.77
C PRO A 352 -10.19 -13.53 -7.20
N PHE A 353 -9.48 -12.84 -8.08
CA PHE A 353 -8.52 -11.80 -7.71
C PHE A 353 -8.44 -10.71 -8.77
N ILE A 354 -8.08 -9.51 -8.34
CA ILE A 354 -7.83 -8.35 -9.20
C ILE A 354 -6.40 -7.88 -8.95
N ILE A 355 -5.70 -7.51 -10.02
CA ILE A 355 -4.39 -6.86 -9.93
C ILE A 355 -4.51 -5.43 -10.40
N GLU A 356 -3.97 -4.54 -9.60
CA GLU A 356 -3.84 -3.12 -9.91
C GLU A 356 -2.37 -2.76 -9.90
N ALA A 357 -1.95 -1.93 -10.84
CA ALA A 357 -0.57 -1.44 -10.91
C ALA A 357 -0.57 0.05 -11.13
N ALA A 358 0.40 0.73 -10.52
CA ALA A 358 0.62 2.15 -10.73
C ALA A 358 2.11 2.47 -10.75
N LEU A 359 2.46 3.55 -11.46
CA LEU A 359 3.82 4.05 -11.61
C LEU A 359 3.85 5.55 -11.33
N ALA A 360 4.87 6.00 -10.62
CA ALA A 360 5.24 7.41 -10.50
C ALA A 360 6.67 7.59 -11.01
N TYR A 361 6.92 8.54 -11.92
CA TYR A 361 8.22 8.73 -12.57
C TYR A 361 8.69 10.19 -12.54
N GLY A 362 9.97 10.41 -12.23
CA GLY A 362 10.61 11.72 -12.16
C GLY A 362 10.43 12.41 -10.80
N GLY A 363 10.57 13.73 -10.79
CA GLY A 363 10.51 14.56 -9.58
C GLY A 363 11.76 14.39 -8.70
N GLU A 364 11.56 14.35 -7.39
CA GLU A 364 12.62 14.25 -6.38
C GLU A 364 13.24 12.83 -6.26
N GLN A 365 12.77 11.89 -7.08
CA GLN A 365 13.21 10.51 -7.06
C GLN A 365 14.62 10.37 -7.66
N GLU A 366 15.46 9.58 -7.01
CA GLU A 366 16.85 9.41 -7.41
C GLU A 366 16.99 8.53 -8.66
N GLY A 367 17.64 9.05 -9.71
CA GLY A 367 17.76 8.36 -11.00
C GLY A 367 18.72 7.17 -11.04
N ASP A 368 19.72 7.15 -10.17
CA ASP A 368 20.80 6.15 -10.21
C ASP A 368 20.54 4.94 -9.31
N LYS A 369 19.51 5.00 -8.45
CA LYS A 369 19.16 3.92 -7.51
C LYS A 369 18.15 2.94 -8.12
N THR A 370 18.05 1.78 -7.47
CA THR A 370 16.97 0.83 -7.74
C THR A 370 15.62 1.46 -7.47
N VAL A 371 14.69 1.25 -8.40
CA VAL A 371 13.29 1.68 -8.31
C VAL A 371 12.66 1.28 -6.98
N ARG A 372 11.88 2.19 -6.38
CA ARG A 372 11.10 1.88 -5.18
C ARG A 372 9.95 0.96 -5.57
N VAL A 373 9.77 -0.14 -4.85
CA VAL A 373 8.71 -1.11 -5.11
C VAL A 373 7.80 -1.19 -3.90
N MET A 374 6.55 -0.79 -4.08
CA MET A 374 5.51 -0.84 -3.06
C MET A 374 4.57 -2.00 -3.39
N ARG A 375 4.30 -2.85 -2.40
CA ARG A 375 3.57 -4.10 -2.59
C ARG A 375 2.38 -4.14 -1.66
N PHE A 376 1.21 -4.38 -2.22
CA PHE A 376 -0.03 -4.36 -1.46
C PHE A 376 -0.84 -5.64 -1.67
N ALA A 377 -1.48 -6.10 -0.61
CA ALA A 377 -2.46 -7.16 -0.66
C ALA A 377 -3.68 -6.78 0.18
N ASN A 378 -4.88 -6.80 -0.40
CA ASN A 378 -6.13 -6.42 0.25
C ASN A 378 -6.03 -5.08 1.02
N ARG A 379 -5.43 -4.05 0.41
CA ARG A 379 -5.15 -2.73 1.03
C ARG A 379 -4.25 -2.76 2.28
N VAL A 380 -3.41 -3.79 2.41
CA VAL A 380 -2.38 -3.90 3.45
C VAL A 380 -0.99 -3.83 2.80
N PRO A 381 -0.10 -2.94 3.28
CA PRO A 381 1.32 -2.89 2.89
C PRO A 381 2.10 -4.17 3.21
N LEU A 382 2.98 -4.56 2.30
CA LEU A 382 3.90 -5.70 2.45
C LEU A 382 5.35 -5.18 2.45
N LEU A 383 5.91 -4.88 3.61
CA LEU A 383 7.24 -4.26 3.74
C LEU A 383 8.39 -5.28 3.77
N TYR A 384 8.16 -6.50 4.29
CA TYR A 384 9.22 -7.49 4.48
C TYR A 384 9.21 -8.59 3.41
N GLN A 385 10.28 -9.38 3.34
CA GLN A 385 10.40 -10.54 2.45
C GLN A 385 10.20 -10.25 0.95
N GLN A 386 10.66 -9.08 0.49
CA GLN A 386 10.57 -8.69 -0.92
C GLN A 386 11.15 -9.74 -1.88
N GLY A 387 12.25 -10.40 -1.51
CA GLY A 387 12.89 -11.43 -2.33
C GLY A 387 12.04 -12.70 -2.56
N ALA A 388 11.12 -13.02 -1.65
CA ALA A 388 10.25 -14.19 -1.74
C ALA A 388 8.88 -13.89 -2.38
N CYS A 389 8.65 -12.64 -2.81
CA CYS A 389 7.34 -12.20 -3.27
C CYS A 389 7.16 -12.35 -4.79
N ALA A 390 6.01 -12.90 -5.20
CA ALA A 390 5.60 -13.00 -6.58
C ALA A 390 5.52 -11.64 -7.30
N ILE A 391 5.20 -10.55 -6.62
CA ILE A 391 5.19 -9.19 -7.20
C ILE A 391 6.59 -8.80 -7.63
N THR A 392 7.56 -8.88 -6.72
CA THR A 392 8.96 -8.53 -6.99
C THR A 392 9.54 -9.38 -8.11
N ASN A 393 9.27 -10.69 -8.08
CA ASN A 393 9.67 -11.59 -9.15
C ASN A 393 9.03 -11.22 -10.50
N SER A 394 7.78 -10.76 -10.51
CA SER A 394 7.11 -10.30 -11.73
C SER A 394 7.71 -9.00 -12.27
N ILE A 395 8.11 -8.08 -11.38
CA ILE A 395 8.82 -6.84 -11.74
C ILE A 395 10.19 -7.15 -12.33
N GLN A 396 10.99 -8.01 -11.68
CA GLN A 396 12.30 -8.44 -12.17
C GLN A 396 12.23 -9.10 -13.55
N ASN A 397 11.19 -9.90 -13.79
CA ASN A 397 10.98 -10.62 -15.04
C ASN A 397 10.33 -9.77 -16.15
N THR A 398 9.97 -8.52 -15.87
CA THR A 398 9.45 -7.59 -16.87
C THR A 398 10.62 -6.86 -17.53
N ALA A 399 10.59 -6.71 -18.85
CA ALA A 399 11.67 -6.08 -19.62
C ALA A 399 11.56 -4.55 -19.59
N TRP A 400 12.06 -3.90 -18.54
CA TRP A 400 11.87 -2.45 -18.34
C TRP A 400 12.70 -1.58 -19.28
N ARG A 401 13.75 -2.13 -19.91
CA ARG A 401 14.57 -1.41 -20.90
C ARG A 401 13.75 -0.90 -22.09
N SER A 402 12.74 -1.65 -22.53
CA SER A 402 11.83 -1.20 -23.60
C SER A 402 10.90 -0.08 -23.16
N TYR A 403 10.81 0.20 -21.86
CA TYR A 403 9.94 1.21 -21.27
C TYR A 403 10.70 2.45 -20.78
N GLY A 404 12.01 2.53 -21.04
CA GLY A 404 12.82 3.71 -20.71
C GLY A 404 13.55 3.66 -19.36
N LEU A 405 13.47 2.56 -18.61
CA LEU A 405 14.26 2.37 -17.39
C LEU A 405 15.52 1.54 -17.65
N GLN A 406 16.54 1.75 -16.82
CA GLN A 406 17.73 0.90 -16.82
C GLN A 406 17.43 -0.38 -16.02
N GLN A 407 18.04 -1.49 -16.41
CA GLN A 407 17.86 -2.77 -15.72
C GLN A 407 19.07 -3.64 -16.01
N SER A 408 19.54 -4.44 -15.05
CA SER A 408 20.50 -5.53 -15.31
C SER A 408 19.75 -6.86 -15.42
N LYS A 409 20.43 -7.95 -15.79
CA LYS A 409 19.74 -9.22 -16.07
C LYS A 409 19.13 -9.76 -14.76
N ASN A 410 17.82 -10.05 -14.76
CA ASN A 410 17.05 -10.55 -13.60
C ASN A 410 17.08 -9.64 -12.35
N SER A 411 17.38 -8.36 -12.50
CA SER A 411 17.34 -7.40 -11.39
C SER A 411 16.06 -6.57 -11.40
N ILE A 412 15.79 -5.91 -10.27
CA ILE A 412 14.85 -4.78 -10.24
C ILE A 412 15.44 -3.66 -11.11
N PRO A 413 14.63 -2.93 -11.88
CA PRO A 413 15.12 -1.79 -12.66
C PRO A 413 15.68 -0.67 -11.77
N SER A 414 16.55 0.15 -12.36
CA SER A 414 17.05 1.40 -11.80
C SER A 414 16.51 2.59 -12.59
N GLY A 415 16.25 3.68 -11.87
CA GLY A 415 15.64 4.88 -12.43
C GLY A 415 14.83 5.65 -11.38
N PRO A 416 14.46 6.90 -11.69
CA PRO A 416 13.68 7.77 -10.81
C PRO A 416 12.20 7.36 -10.89
N CYS A 417 11.89 6.16 -10.41
CA CYS A 417 10.55 5.58 -10.51
C CYS A 417 10.16 4.86 -9.23
N THR A 418 8.86 4.88 -8.95
CA THR A 418 8.20 4.06 -7.95
C THR A 418 7.18 3.17 -8.66
N ILE A 419 7.26 1.85 -8.43
CA ILE A 419 6.34 0.85 -8.95
C ILE A 419 5.45 0.37 -7.81
N VAL A 420 4.15 0.46 -8.01
CA VAL A 420 3.13 -0.05 -7.09
C VAL A 420 2.39 -1.21 -7.73
N VAL A 421 2.20 -2.29 -6.97
CA VAL A 421 1.33 -3.40 -7.36
C VAL A 421 0.46 -3.80 -6.18
N HIS A 422 -0.84 -3.86 -6.42
CA HIS A 422 -1.86 -4.27 -5.47
C HIS A 422 -2.58 -5.53 -5.96
N MET A 423 -2.75 -6.50 -5.06
CA MET A 423 -3.62 -7.65 -5.29
C MET A 423 -4.82 -7.60 -4.34
N SER A 424 -6.03 -7.65 -4.88
CA SER A 424 -7.26 -7.85 -4.11
C SER A 424 -7.79 -9.25 -4.33
N SER A 425 -8.10 -9.99 -3.26
CA SER A 425 -8.71 -11.30 -3.35
C SER A 425 -9.42 -11.69 -2.05
N VAL A 426 -10.40 -12.57 -2.16
CA VAL A 426 -11.09 -13.19 -1.01
C VAL A 426 -10.14 -13.99 -0.13
N TRP A 427 -9.18 -14.66 -0.77
CA TRP A 427 -8.10 -15.36 -0.09
C TRP A 427 -6.81 -14.89 -0.75
N VAL A 428 -5.79 -14.54 0.02
CA VAL A 428 -4.51 -14.09 -0.53
C VAL A 428 -3.50 -15.19 -0.26
N PRO A 429 -2.78 -15.68 -1.28
CA PRO A 429 -1.88 -16.80 -1.09
C PRO A 429 -0.55 -16.29 -0.54
N PHE A 430 -0.45 -16.18 0.79
CA PHE A 430 0.79 -15.81 1.45
C PHE A 430 1.77 -16.99 1.52
N THR A 431 3.07 -16.71 1.52
CA THR A 431 4.14 -17.72 1.70
C THR A 431 4.31 -18.16 3.15
N SER A 432 3.89 -17.31 4.10
CA SER A 432 3.96 -17.54 5.55
C SER A 432 2.75 -16.92 6.25
N GLU A 433 2.52 -17.34 7.50
CA GLU A 433 1.46 -16.89 8.39
C GLU A 433 1.58 -15.40 8.74
N SER A 434 2.79 -14.83 8.67
CA SER A 434 3.02 -13.40 8.91
C SER A 434 2.54 -12.47 7.78
N LYS A 435 2.08 -13.03 6.65
CA LYS A 435 1.50 -12.29 5.52
C LYS A 435 2.39 -11.17 4.94
N GLU A 436 3.64 -11.49 4.60
CA GLU A 436 4.61 -10.50 4.08
C GLU A 436 4.94 -10.67 2.59
N ALA A 437 4.63 -11.83 2.00
CA ALA A 437 4.93 -12.10 0.60
C ALA A 437 3.86 -12.99 -0.05
N LEU A 438 3.52 -12.64 -1.30
CA LEU A 438 2.66 -13.45 -2.17
C LEU A 438 3.41 -14.65 -2.74
N ALA A 439 2.77 -15.81 -2.74
CA ALA A 439 3.27 -17.05 -3.31
C ALA A 439 3.22 -17.06 -4.85
N HIS A 440 4.08 -17.88 -5.45
CA HIS A 440 4.31 -17.93 -6.89
C HIS A 440 3.30 -18.82 -7.63
N TYR A 441 2.09 -18.30 -7.86
CA TYR A 441 1.13 -18.95 -8.75
C TYR A 441 1.25 -18.44 -10.19
N PRO A 442 1.27 -19.32 -11.22
CA PRO A 442 1.40 -18.91 -12.62
C PRO A 442 0.32 -17.92 -13.09
N GLU A 443 -0.93 -18.09 -12.62
CA GLU A 443 -2.06 -17.23 -12.94
C GLU A 443 -1.85 -15.81 -12.39
N ILE A 444 -1.37 -15.71 -11.15
CA ILE A 444 -1.08 -14.44 -10.48
C ILE A 444 0.08 -13.72 -11.15
N ILE A 445 1.21 -14.42 -11.36
CA ILE A 445 2.40 -13.85 -12.02
C ILE A 445 2.06 -13.35 -13.42
N ARG A 446 1.26 -14.10 -14.18
CA ARG A 446 0.84 -13.71 -15.53
C ARG A 446 0.05 -12.40 -15.51
N GLU A 447 -0.90 -12.26 -14.58
CA GLU A 447 -1.74 -11.05 -14.53
C GLU A 447 -0.98 -9.85 -13.98
N ILE A 448 -0.06 -10.03 -13.01
CA ILE A 448 0.85 -8.97 -12.55
C ILE A 448 1.71 -8.46 -13.71
N LYS A 449 2.32 -9.36 -14.50
CA LYS A 449 3.11 -8.96 -15.66
C LYS A 449 2.29 -8.16 -16.68
N ARG A 450 1.04 -8.54 -16.93
CA ARG A 450 0.15 -7.81 -17.85
C ARG A 450 -0.17 -6.40 -17.34
N ALA A 451 -0.45 -6.25 -16.05
CA ALA A 451 -0.66 -4.95 -15.42
C ALA A 451 0.59 -4.06 -15.57
N LEU A 452 1.76 -4.59 -15.23
CA LEU A 452 3.04 -3.88 -15.35
C LEU A 452 3.37 -3.48 -16.79
N GLN A 453 3.09 -4.34 -17.78
CA GLN A 453 3.29 -4.04 -19.20
C GLN A 453 2.34 -2.95 -19.72
N GLU A 454 1.15 -2.82 -19.15
CA GLU A 454 0.20 -1.78 -19.49
C GLU A 454 0.68 -0.41 -19.00
N CYS A 455 1.08 -0.31 -17.72
CA CYS A 455 1.70 0.90 -17.18
C CYS A 455 3.05 1.20 -17.87
N GLY A 456 3.86 0.18 -18.14
CA GLY A 456 5.15 0.32 -18.82
C GLY A 456 5.03 0.92 -20.23
N ARG A 457 3.97 0.59 -20.98
CA ARG A 457 3.69 1.23 -22.28
C ARG A 457 3.35 2.72 -22.15
N LYS A 458 2.56 3.09 -21.13
CA LYS A 458 2.25 4.50 -20.84
C LYS A 458 3.53 5.27 -20.43
N LEU A 459 4.35 4.68 -19.56
CA LEU A 459 5.66 5.23 -19.16
C LEU A 459 6.59 5.43 -20.36
N ALA A 460 6.69 4.44 -21.26
CA ALA A 460 7.55 4.53 -22.43
C ALA A 460 7.22 5.74 -23.31
N SER A 461 5.92 6.03 -23.49
CA SER A 461 5.46 7.19 -24.25
C SER A 461 5.95 8.50 -23.62
N PHE A 462 5.83 8.62 -22.30
CA PHE A 462 6.29 9.80 -21.55
C PHE A 462 7.82 9.96 -21.58
N VAL A 463 8.57 8.89 -21.28
CA VAL A 463 10.04 8.92 -21.27
C VAL A 463 10.61 9.24 -22.65
N ASN A 464 10.01 8.68 -23.72
CA ASN A 464 10.42 9.00 -25.09
C ASN A 464 10.13 10.46 -25.45
N LYS A 465 8.97 11.00 -25.03
CA LYS A 465 8.66 12.43 -25.19
C LYS A 465 9.69 13.30 -24.47
N LYS A 466 9.98 13.01 -23.19
CA LYS A 466 10.99 13.73 -22.38
C LYS A 466 12.38 13.66 -23.01
N ARG A 467 12.80 12.50 -23.52
CA ARG A 467 14.09 12.35 -24.20
C ARG A 467 14.15 13.18 -25.47
N ARG A 468 13.08 13.20 -26.28
CA ARG A 468 12.98 14.03 -27.49
C ARG A 468 13.13 15.52 -27.17
N ILE A 469 12.43 15.99 -26.14
CA ILE A 469 12.51 17.40 -25.68
C ILE A 469 13.94 17.72 -25.22
N LYS A 470 14.57 16.84 -24.41
CA LYS A 470 15.94 17.04 -23.93
C LYS A 470 16.97 17.07 -25.08
N ASP A 471 16.83 16.19 -26.05
CA ASP A 471 17.74 16.13 -27.20
C ASP A 471 17.56 17.35 -28.12
N GLU A 472 16.34 17.88 -28.24
CA GLU A 472 16.07 19.12 -28.97
C GLU A 472 16.65 20.34 -28.25
N GLY A 473 16.45 20.45 -26.93
CA GLY A 473 17.06 21.51 -26.11
C GLY A 473 18.58 21.51 -26.15
N LYS A 474 19.23 20.33 -26.15
CA LYS A 474 20.68 20.24 -26.36
C LYS A 474 21.09 20.80 -27.72
N LYS A 475 20.40 20.41 -28.80
CA LYS A 475 20.71 20.92 -30.14
C LYS A 475 20.52 22.43 -30.22
N ARG A 476 19.45 22.96 -29.64
CA ARG A 476 19.20 24.41 -29.55
C ARG A 476 20.35 25.12 -28.82
N SER A 477 20.71 24.65 -27.63
CA SER A 477 21.85 25.20 -26.86
C SER A 477 23.18 25.10 -27.61
N TYR A 478 23.41 24.03 -28.39
CA TYR A 478 24.59 23.94 -29.25
C TYR A 478 24.57 25.01 -30.34
N ILE A 479 23.44 25.20 -31.03
CA ILE A 479 23.32 26.20 -32.10
C ILE A 479 23.47 27.62 -31.53
N GLU A 480 22.82 27.94 -30.41
CA GLU A 480 22.95 29.21 -29.70
C GLU A 480 24.41 29.54 -29.36
N LYS A 481 25.23 28.55 -28.98
CA LYS A 481 26.68 28.75 -28.77
C LYS A 481 27.46 29.07 -30.04
N PHE A 482 26.99 28.62 -31.21
CA PHE A 482 27.64 28.86 -32.49
C PHE A 482 27.14 30.13 -33.19
N ILE A 483 25.96 30.65 -32.83
CA ILE A 483 25.38 31.87 -33.43
C ILE A 483 26.35 33.06 -33.39
N PRO A 484 27.01 33.40 -32.25
CA PRO A 484 27.95 34.52 -32.20
C PRO A 484 29.16 34.35 -33.11
N HIS A 485 29.71 33.13 -33.19
CA HIS A 485 30.85 32.83 -34.07
C HIS A 485 30.48 32.90 -35.55
N VAL A 486 29.24 32.53 -35.90
CA VAL A 486 28.74 32.66 -37.27
C VAL A 486 28.50 34.13 -37.63
N ALA A 487 27.96 34.92 -36.70
CA ALA A 487 27.78 36.36 -36.88
C ALA A 487 29.13 37.08 -37.08
N GLU A 488 30.16 36.75 -36.28
CA GLU A 488 31.52 37.27 -36.40
C GLU A 488 32.16 36.92 -37.75
N ALA A 489 32.05 35.66 -38.19
CA ALA A 489 32.56 35.23 -39.49
C ALA A 489 31.84 35.93 -40.67
N LEU A 490 30.52 36.14 -40.57
CA LEU A 490 29.74 36.88 -41.56
C LEU A 490 30.13 38.37 -41.60
N GLN A 491 30.43 38.95 -40.44
CA GLN A 491 30.93 40.31 -40.33
C GLN A 491 32.28 40.49 -41.04
N GLU A 492 33.24 39.58 -40.81
CA GLU A 492 34.56 39.61 -41.47
C GLU A 492 34.46 39.41 -42.99
N LEU A 493 33.60 38.49 -43.45
CA LEU A 493 33.47 38.15 -44.88
C LEU A 493 32.81 39.26 -45.70
N ILE A 494 31.84 39.98 -45.13
CA ILE A 494 31.02 40.95 -45.86
C ILE A 494 31.45 42.40 -45.59
N GLY A 495 32.27 42.64 -44.55
CA GLY A 495 32.82 43.96 -44.22
C GLY A 495 31.80 44.91 -43.59
N PHE A 496 30.94 44.41 -42.71
CA PHE A 496 29.90 45.20 -42.03
C PHE A 496 30.39 45.84 -40.71
N ASP A 497 29.82 47.01 -40.36
CA ASP A 497 30.03 47.68 -39.07
C ASP A 497 29.46 46.84 -37.89
N GLU A 498 30.04 46.98 -36.69
CA GLU A 498 29.68 46.22 -35.47
C GLU A 498 28.17 46.26 -35.11
N ILE A 499 27.45 47.30 -35.54
CA ILE A 499 26.00 47.48 -35.30
C ILE A 499 25.15 46.43 -36.03
N ASN A 500 25.64 45.87 -37.14
CA ASN A 500 24.94 44.82 -37.89
C ASN A 500 25.19 43.42 -37.33
N SER A 501 26.23 43.23 -36.53
CA SER A 501 26.56 41.91 -35.94
C SER A 501 25.48 41.46 -34.96
N LYS A 502 25.02 42.35 -34.06
CA LYS A 502 23.90 42.07 -33.15
C LYS A 502 22.58 41.80 -33.87
N LYS A 503 22.28 42.54 -34.95
CA LYS A 503 21.09 42.27 -35.78
C LYS A 503 21.14 40.89 -36.43
N ILE A 504 22.32 40.46 -36.89
CA ILE A 504 22.50 39.13 -37.47
C ILE A 504 22.34 38.04 -36.39
N GLU A 505 22.82 38.27 -35.17
CA GLU A 505 22.59 37.35 -34.03
C GLU A 505 21.10 37.24 -33.68
N ASP A 506 20.39 38.37 -33.63
CA ASP A 506 18.95 38.43 -33.35
C ASP A 506 18.15 37.74 -34.47
N ASP A 507 18.47 38.01 -35.74
CA ASP A 507 17.84 37.35 -36.90
C ASP A 507 18.09 35.83 -36.91
N LEU A 508 19.30 35.39 -36.56
CA LEU A 508 19.64 33.97 -36.44
C LEU A 508 18.92 33.30 -35.28
N CYS A 509 18.71 34.02 -34.17
CA CYS A 509 17.89 33.56 -33.04
C CYS A 509 16.41 33.43 -33.46
N GLU A 510 15.84 34.42 -34.13
CA GLU A 510 14.45 34.37 -34.64
C GLU A 510 14.24 33.23 -35.64
N ILE A 511 15.19 33.02 -36.55
CA ILE A 511 15.15 31.87 -37.49
C ILE A 511 15.18 30.56 -36.71
N LEU A 512 16.02 30.44 -35.70
CA LEU A 512 16.10 29.24 -34.88
C LEU A 512 14.76 28.95 -34.17
N GLU A 513 14.09 29.99 -33.64
CA GLU A 513 12.78 29.86 -33.00
C GLU A 513 11.68 29.49 -33.99
N HIS A 514 11.64 30.13 -35.15
CA HIS A 514 10.63 29.85 -36.18
C HIS A 514 10.78 28.44 -36.79
N THR A 515 12.01 27.91 -36.86
CA THR A 515 12.27 26.60 -37.49
C THR A 515 12.04 25.44 -36.53
N ARG A 516 12.21 25.65 -35.21
CA ARG A 516 12.20 24.58 -34.20
C ARG A 516 11.07 24.68 -33.16
N GLY A 517 10.36 25.81 -33.09
CA GLY A 517 9.29 26.06 -32.14
C GLY A 517 9.77 26.35 -30.71
N GLU A 518 8.81 26.60 -29.81
CA GLU A 518 9.06 26.82 -28.39
C GLU A 518 9.41 25.51 -27.66
N LEU A 519 10.30 25.61 -26.67
CA LEU A 519 10.64 24.47 -25.80
C LEU A 519 9.47 24.17 -24.86
N GLU A 520 8.86 22.99 -25.00
CA GLU A 520 7.95 22.46 -23.98
C GLU A 520 8.75 22.14 -22.70
N GLU A 521 8.59 22.94 -21.64
CA GLU A 521 9.11 22.61 -20.31
C GLU A 521 8.18 21.60 -19.63
N ILE A 522 8.72 20.42 -19.28
CA ILE A 522 8.02 19.49 -18.39
C ILE A 522 8.27 19.96 -16.97
N LYS A 523 7.34 20.74 -16.44
CA LYS A 523 7.34 21.13 -15.01
C LYS A 523 6.69 20.04 -14.17
N VAL A 524 7.16 19.91 -12.94
CA VAL A 524 6.47 19.15 -11.90
C VAL A 524 5.32 20.04 -11.42
N ASP A 525 4.13 19.83 -11.98
CA ASP A 525 2.92 20.49 -11.50
C ASP A 525 2.08 19.45 -10.74
N ASN A 526 2.29 19.39 -9.43
CA ASN A 526 1.53 18.52 -8.55
C ASN A 526 0.94 19.32 -7.38
N PRO A 527 -0.21 19.98 -7.59
CA PRO A 527 -0.87 20.75 -6.54
C PRO A 527 -1.37 19.89 -5.37
N GLU A 528 -1.44 18.56 -5.55
CA GLU A 528 -1.86 17.61 -4.52
C GLU A 528 -0.69 17.08 -3.67
N TYR A 529 0.55 17.46 -3.98
CA TYR A 529 1.74 17.01 -3.25
C TYR A 529 1.87 17.67 -1.88
N ASP A 530 2.16 16.89 -0.85
CA ASP A 530 2.51 17.38 0.48
C ASP A 530 3.99 17.11 0.80
N ALA A 531 4.80 18.17 0.86
CA ALA A 531 6.24 18.10 1.08
C ALA A 531 6.63 17.64 2.49
N GLU A 532 5.79 17.90 3.50
CA GLU A 532 6.02 17.45 4.87
C GLU A 532 5.80 15.94 4.98
N LEU A 533 4.72 15.43 4.36
CA LEU A 533 4.42 14.00 4.33
C LEU A 533 5.43 13.19 3.49
N ALA A 534 5.98 13.80 2.44
CA ALA A 534 6.94 13.17 1.56
C ALA A 534 8.27 12.78 2.22
N ASN A 535 8.68 13.51 3.26
CA ASN A 535 9.97 13.36 3.93
C ASN A 535 9.94 12.43 5.15
N ILE A 536 8.77 11.96 5.55
CA ILE A 536 8.59 11.00 6.64
C ILE A 536 9.45 9.75 6.41
N GLY A 537 10.23 9.36 7.43
CA GLY A 537 11.04 8.14 7.46
C GLY A 537 12.37 8.19 6.69
N LYS A 538 12.74 9.33 6.08
CA LYS A 538 14.09 9.56 5.53
C LYS A 538 15.01 10.12 6.62
N GLU A 539 16.27 9.69 6.66
CA GLU A 539 17.29 10.40 7.44
C GLU A 539 17.45 11.82 6.88
N PRO A 540 17.70 12.84 7.73
CA PRO A 540 18.00 14.18 7.23
C PRO A 540 19.18 14.07 6.27
N ARG A 541 18.96 14.48 5.01
CA ARG A 541 20.06 14.62 4.05
C ARG A 541 20.98 15.71 4.60
N ASP A 542 22.29 15.52 4.52
CA ASP A 542 23.24 16.59 4.80
C ASP A 542 22.88 17.81 3.93
N ASN A 543 22.33 18.87 4.55
CA ASN A 543 21.85 20.11 3.91
C ASN A 543 22.92 20.89 3.11
N LYS A 544 24.14 20.36 2.95
CA LYS A 544 25.22 20.99 2.17
C LYS A 544 25.04 20.91 0.65
N LYS A 545 24.02 20.19 0.15
CA LYS A 545 23.68 20.18 -1.28
C LYS A 545 22.54 21.13 -1.65
N GLU A 546 21.59 21.37 -0.76
CA GLU A 546 20.47 22.30 -1.01
C GLU A 546 20.97 23.76 -1.09
N GLU A 547 21.88 24.17 -0.19
CA GLU A 547 22.52 25.50 -0.28
C GLU A 547 23.36 25.72 -1.55
N ARG A 548 23.76 24.66 -2.28
CA ARG A 548 24.54 24.81 -3.53
C ARG A 548 23.68 24.95 -4.77
N ASP A 549 22.43 24.50 -4.71
CA ASP A 549 21.50 24.58 -5.84
C ASP A 549 20.61 25.83 -5.72
N GLU A 550 20.24 26.29 -4.51
CA GLU A 550 19.60 27.60 -4.29
C GLU A 550 20.53 28.77 -4.67
N VAL A 551 21.82 28.71 -4.30
CA VAL A 551 22.80 29.76 -4.67
C VAL A 551 23.11 29.76 -6.18
N LYS A 552 22.76 28.69 -6.91
CA LYS A 552 22.87 28.67 -8.39
C LYS A 552 21.64 29.23 -9.08
N GLU A 553 20.44 29.04 -8.51
CA GLU A 553 19.21 29.64 -9.01
C GLU A 553 19.20 31.16 -8.77
N GLU A 554 19.59 31.64 -7.59
CA GLU A 554 19.70 33.09 -7.31
C GLU A 554 20.77 33.77 -8.18
N LYS A 555 21.90 33.10 -8.46
CA LYS A 555 22.92 33.64 -9.37
C LYS A 555 22.49 33.66 -10.83
N MET A 556 21.57 32.79 -11.24
CA MET A 556 20.99 32.78 -12.59
C MET A 556 19.90 33.86 -12.76
N GLU A 557 19.19 34.24 -11.69
CA GLU A 557 18.26 35.37 -11.70
C GLU A 557 18.98 36.73 -11.65
N GLU A 558 20.01 36.90 -10.81
CA GLU A 558 20.80 38.15 -10.76
C GLU A 558 21.58 38.46 -12.05
N THR A 559 21.91 37.44 -12.85
CA THR A 559 22.55 37.66 -14.17
C THR A 559 21.58 38.03 -15.28
N LYS A 560 20.26 37.78 -15.11
CA LYS A 560 19.23 38.20 -16.07
C LYS A 560 18.74 39.64 -15.83
N GLU A 561 18.79 40.15 -14.61
CA GLU A 561 18.38 41.54 -14.31
C GLU A 561 19.42 42.61 -14.66
N LYS A 562 20.71 42.25 -14.81
CA LYS A 562 21.80 43.22 -15.09
C LYS A 562 22.07 43.47 -16.59
N SER A 563 21.26 42.95 -17.50
CA SER A 563 21.44 43.10 -18.96
C SER A 563 20.27 43.78 -19.67
N ALA A 564 19.68 44.83 -19.08
CA ALA A 564 18.79 45.75 -19.77
C ALA A 564 19.52 47.08 -20.06
N PRO A 565 19.54 47.60 -21.31
CA PRO A 565 20.23 48.85 -21.61
C PRO A 565 19.40 50.07 -21.18
N GLU A 566 20.01 50.96 -20.39
CA GLU A 566 19.48 52.28 -20.03
C GLU A 566 19.25 53.14 -21.29
N LYS A 567 18.00 53.56 -21.51
CA LYS A 567 17.66 54.63 -22.46
C LYS A 567 18.07 55.97 -21.88
N LYS A 568 19.10 56.60 -22.45
CA LYS A 568 19.39 58.03 -22.28
C LYS A 568 18.26 58.85 -22.92
N ILE A 569 17.64 59.70 -22.13
CA ILE A 569 16.68 60.72 -22.56
C ILE A 569 17.49 61.96 -22.97
N GLU A 570 17.33 62.41 -24.22
CA GLU A 570 17.83 63.71 -24.69
C GLU A 570 16.96 64.83 -24.11
N GLU A 571 17.61 65.77 -23.40
CA GLU A 571 17.01 67.05 -22.99
C GLU A 571 17.00 68.01 -24.18
N ASN A 572 15.84 68.63 -24.44
CA ASN A 572 15.70 69.77 -25.36
C ASN A 572 15.62 71.05 -24.51
N PRO A 573 16.40 72.11 -24.79
CA PRO A 573 16.47 73.30 -23.95
C PRO A 573 15.53 74.38 -24.48
N GLU A 574 14.51 74.76 -23.71
CA GLU A 574 13.87 76.09 -23.75
C GLU A 574 12.70 76.09 -22.74
N ASP A 575 12.92 76.57 -21.52
CA ASP A 575 12.25 77.79 -21.08
C ASP A 575 12.80 78.31 -19.74
N LYS A 576 13.10 79.60 -19.75
CA LYS A 576 13.54 80.38 -18.60
C LYS A 576 12.31 80.80 -17.77
N LYS A 577 12.46 80.75 -16.45
CA LYS A 577 12.21 81.83 -15.46
C LYS A 577 11.43 81.37 -14.24
N GLU A 578 11.95 81.85 -13.09
CA GLU A 578 11.21 82.33 -11.91
C GLU A 578 10.27 81.28 -11.26
N ASP A 579 10.48 80.82 -10.03
CA ASP A 579 10.43 81.71 -8.89
C ASP A 579 10.98 81.08 -7.61
N LYS A 580 11.48 81.96 -6.75
CA LYS A 580 11.93 81.68 -5.38
C LYS A 580 10.72 81.43 -4.48
N GLN A 581 10.82 80.49 -3.54
CA GLN A 581 10.48 80.67 -2.09
C GLN A 581 10.54 79.31 -1.37
N LYS A 582 11.39 79.18 -0.33
CA LYS A 582 11.02 79.12 1.11
C LYS A 582 10.11 77.91 1.45
N THR A 583 10.34 77.05 2.44
CA THR A 583 10.86 77.27 3.80
C THR A 583 11.12 75.89 4.44
N LEU A 584 11.99 75.88 5.46
CA LEU A 584 12.15 74.83 6.46
C LEU A 584 10.81 74.33 7.04
N ILE A 585 10.70 73.03 7.35
CA ILE A 585 10.88 72.41 8.68
C ILE A 585 11.34 70.96 8.47
#